data_AF-A0A3C0P9X2-F1
#
_entry.id   AF-A0A3C0P9X2-F1
#
_cell.length_a   1.000
_cell.length_b   1.000
_cell.length_c   1.000
_cell.angle_alpha   90.00
_cell.angle_beta   90.00
_cell.angle_gamma   90.00
#
_symmetry.space_group_name_H-M   'P 1'
#
loop_
_entity.id
_entity.type
_entity.pdbx_description
1 polymer ?
#
loop_
_entity_poly.entity_id
_entity_poly.type
_entity_poly.pdbx_seq_one_letter_code
_entity_poly.pdbx_strand_id
1 'polypeptide(L)' 'MENSNIYKEIATRSGGDIYLGVVGPVRTGKSTFITNFVNKLILPKIANAYAKQRTIDELPQSAQGKTIMTT' A
#
# COMPACT_ATOMS: atom_id res chain seq x y z
N MET A 1 18.62 -12.62 -16.39
CA MET A 1 18.12 -13.19 -15.11
C MET A 1 18.55 -12.23 -14.00
N GLU A 2 17.90 -11.06 -13.87
CA GLU A 2 18.44 -9.94 -13.03
C GLU A 2 17.42 -9.39 -12.00
N ASN A 3 16.11 -9.54 -12.22
CA ASN A 3 15.09 -8.85 -11.40
C ASN A 3 14.73 -9.50 -10.05
N SER A 4 15.26 -10.68 -9.71
CA SER A 4 14.90 -11.39 -8.46
C SER A 4 15.68 -10.89 -7.24
N ASN A 5 16.81 -10.22 -7.44
CA ASN A 5 17.68 -9.81 -6.33
C ASN A 5 17.26 -8.50 -5.68
N ILE A 6 16.64 -7.57 -6.41
CA ILE A 6 16.31 -6.25 -5.86
C ILE A 6 15.41 -6.35 -4.63
N TYR A 7 14.34 -7.14 -4.68
CA TYR A 7 13.47 -7.32 -3.51
C TYR A 7 14.17 -8.02 -2.34
N LYS A 8 15.07 -8.96 -2.64
CA LYS A 8 15.84 -9.71 -1.65
C LYS A 8 16.89 -8.83 -0.97
N GLU A 9 17.55 -7.97 -1.74
CA GLU A 9 18.51 -6.98 -1.24
C GLU A 9 17.82 -5.90 -0.42
N ILE A 10 16.66 -5.39 -0.88
CA ILE A 10 15.86 -4.42 -0.12
C ILE A 10 15.49 -5.04 1.22
N ALA A 11 14.89 -6.24 1.24
CA ALA A 11 14.51 -6.92 2.47
C ALA A 11 15.71 -7.14 3.41
N THR A 12 16.89 -7.47 2.87
CA THR A 12 18.09 -7.67 3.70
C THR A 12 18.59 -6.36 4.32
N ARG A 13 18.46 -5.22 3.61
CA ARG A 13 18.94 -3.90 4.05
C ARG A 13 17.92 -3.16 4.92
N SER A 14 16.64 -3.42 4.74
CA SER A 14 15.55 -2.78 5.47
C SER A 14 14.99 -3.63 6.61
N GLY A 15 15.58 -4.80 6.88
CA GLY A 15 15.09 -5.72 7.92
C GLY A 15 13.78 -6.42 7.57
N GLY A 16 13.41 -6.42 6.29
CA GLY A 16 12.18 -7.02 5.77
C GLY A 16 11.04 -6.02 5.57
N ASP A 17 11.17 -4.79 6.07
CA ASP A 17 10.12 -3.79 5.98
C ASP A 17 10.28 -2.90 4.75
N ILE A 18 9.18 -2.63 4.04
CA ILE A 18 9.16 -1.77 2.86
C ILE A 18 8.12 -0.67 3.09
N TYR A 19 8.58 0.57 3.11
CA TYR A 19 7.71 1.74 3.27
C TYR A 19 7.46 2.38 1.89
N LEU A 20 6.18 2.64 1.58
CA LEU A 20 5.76 3.31 0.35
C LEU A 20 5.21 4.71 0.67
N GLY A 21 5.93 5.75 0.26
CA GLY A 21 5.46 7.13 0.34
C GLY A 21 4.84 7.60 -0.97
N VAL A 22 3.56 7.98 -0.95
CA VAL A 22 2.86 8.54 -2.12
C VAL A 22 2.66 10.04 -1.92
N VAL A 23 3.41 10.86 -2.67
CA VAL A 23 3.35 12.33 -2.60
C VAL A 23 2.72 12.92 -3.85
N GLY A 24 2.04 14.05 -3.70
CA GLY A 24 1.50 14.80 -4.83
C GLY A 24 0.40 15.80 -4.46
N PRO A 25 0.03 16.70 -5.38
CA PRO A 25 -0.97 17.75 -5.16
C PRO A 25 -2.33 17.26 -4.66
N VAL A 26 -3.14 18.16 -4.12
CA VAL A 26 -4.49 17.83 -3.62
C VAL A 26 -5.36 17.25 -4.73
N ARG A 27 -6.20 16.25 -4.42
CA ARG A 27 -7.15 15.60 -5.34
C ARG A 27 -6.53 14.88 -6.57
N THR A 28 -5.24 14.55 -6.54
CA THR A 28 -4.61 13.73 -7.59
C THR A 28 -4.88 12.22 -7.49
N GLY A 29 -5.84 11.81 -6.66
CA GLY A 29 -6.20 10.39 -6.52
C GLY A 29 -5.21 9.54 -5.71
N LYS A 30 -4.35 10.15 -4.87
CA LYS A 30 -3.36 9.42 -4.05
C LYS A 30 -3.98 8.31 -3.21
N SER A 31 -5.05 8.60 -2.47
CA SER A 31 -5.75 7.59 -1.65
C SER A 31 -6.34 6.49 -2.55
N THR A 32 -6.93 6.86 -3.69
CA THR A 32 -7.46 5.91 -4.68
C THR A 32 -6.38 4.99 -5.24
N PHE A 33 -5.17 5.52 -5.50
CA PHE A 33 -4.03 4.73 -5.94
C PHE A 33 -3.63 3.71 -4.87
N ILE A 34 -3.45 4.14 -3.62
CA ILE A 34 -3.06 3.27 -2.51
C ILE A 34 -4.09 2.15 -2.32
N THR A 35 -5.39 2.49 -2.24
CA THR A 35 -6.46 1.50 -2.07
C THR A 35 -6.47 0.48 -3.23
N ASN A 36 -6.33 0.94 -4.47
CA ASN A 36 -6.30 0.04 -5.63
C ASN A 36 -5.04 -0.84 -5.67
N PHE A 37 -3.89 -0.28 -5.30
CA PHE A 37 -2.62 -1.00 -5.23
C PHE A 37 -2.71 -2.15 -4.23
N VAL A 38 -3.17 -1.86 -3.01
CA VAL A 38 -3.30 -2.89 -1.97
C VAL A 38 -4.32 -3.95 -2.36
N ASN A 39 -5.50 -3.55 -2.86
CA ASN A 39 -6.55 -4.48 -3.24
C ASN A 39 -6.12 -5.44 -4.37
N LYS A 40 -5.39 -4.95 -5.37
CA LYS A 40 -5.05 -5.74 -6.57
C LYS A 40 -3.74 -6.51 -6.43
N LEU A 41 -2.75 -5.95 -5.73
CA LEU A 41 -1.39 -6.51 -5.72
C LEU A 41 -1.01 -7.14 -4.38
N ILE A 42 -1.52 -6.63 -3.26
CA ILE A 42 -1.13 -7.08 -1.92
C ILE A 42 -2.13 -8.11 -1.36
N LEU A 43 -3.42 -7.76 -1.25
CA LEU A 43 -4.43 -8.63 -0.62
C LEU A 43 -4.51 -10.05 -1.22
N PRO A 44 -4.35 -10.28 -2.54
CA PRO A 44 -4.37 -11.62 -3.10
C PRO A 44 -3.11 -12.45 -2.75
N LYS A 45 -2.03 -11.80 -2.31
CA LYS A 45 -0.76 -12.44 -1.96
C LYS A 45 -0.63 -12.75 -0.47
N ILE A 46 -1.55 -12.24 0.37
CA ILE A 46 -1.58 -12.54 1.80
C ILE A 46 -2.31 -13.88 2.02
N ALA A 47 -1.58 -14.91 2.46
CA ALA A 47 -2.14 -16.23 2.75
C ALA A 47 -2.92 -16.30 4.07
N ASN A 48 -2.57 -15.48 5.07
CA ASN A 48 -3.19 -15.46 6.39
C ASN A 48 -4.44 -14.56 6.40
N ALA A 49 -5.61 -15.13 6.69
CA ALA A 49 -6.87 -14.40 6.74
C ALA A 49 -6.90 -13.26 7.78
N TYR A 50 -6.27 -13.44 8.95
CA TYR A 50 -6.17 -12.40 9.97
C TYR A 50 -5.28 -11.23 9.52
N ALA A 51 -4.15 -11.55 8.89
CA ALA A 51 -3.26 -10.52 8.35
C ALA A 51 -3.95 -9.73 7.22
N LYS A 52 -4.72 -10.42 6.38
CA LYS A 52 -5.50 -9.81 5.31
C LYS A 52 -6.56 -8.85 5.87
N GLN A 53 -7.28 -9.25 6.91
CA GLN A 53 -8.29 -8.41 7.55
C GLN A 53 -7.66 -7.17 8.18
N ARG A 54 -6.56 -7.31 8.95
CA ARG A 54 -5.84 -6.14 9.48
C ARG A 54 -5.37 -5.19 8.38
N THR A 55 -4.85 -5.74 7.28
CA THR A 55 -4.39 -4.91 6.15
C THR A 55 -5.55 -4.10 5.57
N ILE A 56 -6.76 -4.66 5.49
CA ILE A 56 -7.95 -3.94 5.05
C ILE A 56 -8.33 -2.84 6.04
N ASP A 57 -8.29 -3.14 7.34
CA ASP A 57 -8.64 -2.19 8.41
C ASP A 57 -7.65 -1.02 8.50
N GLU A 58 -6.37 -1.25 8.16
CA GLU A 58 -5.31 -0.24 8.13
C GLU A 58 -5.29 0.61 6.84
N LEU A 59 -6.08 0.25 5.82
CA LEU A 59 -6.11 1.01 4.58
C LEU A 59 -6.73 2.40 4.78
N PRO A 60 -6.21 3.43 4.08
CA PRO A 60 -6.82 4.74 4.11
C PRO A 60 -8.24 4.64 3.55
N GLN A 61 -9.23 4.98 4.38
CA GLN A 61 -10.61 5.18 3.97
C GLN A 61 -10.64 6.31 2.94
N SER A 62 -10.90 5.96 1.67
CA SER A 62 -11.05 6.95 0.61
C SER A 62 -12.35 7.73 0.83
N ALA A 63 -12.26 9.01 1.19
CA ALA A 63 -13.43 9.86 1.34
C ALA A 63 -14.15 10.06 -0.01
N GLN A 64 -15.38 9.52 -0.13
CA GLN A 64 -16.33 9.90 -1.17
C GLN A 64 -16.92 11.26 -0.82
N GLY A 65 -16.29 12.37 -1.21
CA GLY A 65 -16.92 13.67 -1.00
C GLY A 65 -16.03 14.85 -1.34
N LYS A 66 -16.66 15.94 -1.79
CA LYS A 66 -16.08 17.26 -2.12
C LYS A 66 -15.35 17.94 -0.94
N THR A 67 -15.15 17.27 0.18
CA THR A 67 -14.60 17.83 1.42
C THR A 67 -13.18 17.32 1.62
N ILE A 68 -12.24 18.25 1.82
CA ILE A 68 -10.83 17.93 2.09
C ILE A 68 -10.76 17.15 3.41
N MET A 69 -10.55 15.84 3.32
CA MET A 69 -10.20 15.00 4.47
C MET A 69 -8.68 14.87 4.50
N THR A 70 -8.01 15.83 5.13
CA THR A 70 -6.65 15.64 5.65
C THR A 70 -6.75 15.72 7.15
N THR A 71 -6.76 14.56 7.80
CA THR A 71 -6.28 14.41 9.17
C THR A 71 -4.89 13.80 9.08
#